data_AF-W4PFX6-F1
#
_entry.id   AF-W4PFX6-F1
#
_cell.length_a   1.000
_cell.length_b   1.000
_cell.length_c   1.000
_cell.angle_alpha   90.00
_cell.angle_beta   90.00
_cell.angle_gamma   90.00
#
_symmetry.space_group_name_H-M   'P 1'
#
loop_
_entity.id
_entity.type
_entity.pdbx_description
1 polymer ?
#
loop_
_entity_poly.entity_id
_entity_poly.type
_entity_poly.pdbx_seq_one_letter_code
_entity_poly.pdbx_strand_id
1 'polypeptide(L)'
;MPGIKGTLTNHPRTGEILSCRLNVGHGFLQERMDDYLLSCGATDRRVLADRFSKVVEKELLQSEIIREVGFLLGLGENLSGSSAYPLDWLKDLHKVQQYGFTASVMDVLPYNYVYEGKGMPLKIGEDDYRAIYFGYAPVKGKNCYEQREYLRRWIEGLPDRIRLFRPSDKRISKKGDLSADPSGACAIGVEHLLEVLKQLDKVVYKNKERDRGSALAAIYRKAIRLYATYLKDIAGAVGSFRPAEVQHRAMTDLGKYLFHPSEEVECAYVKENLLETKSKILYPELSVLCKHLLSGETLSALRFQALQEEGYSDMDFFQDLYRELFNDFSPSVPVSYEQMDIQLLCLQTWLDNLKELRSLKENTIHDSSARVLEYELHRLCGKLEDLAKTHHQPDVRDMYGFFVRKIHGCF
;
A
#
# COMPACT_ATOMS: atom_id res chain seq x y z
N MET A 1 -20.57 -6.33 -18.63
CA MET A 1 -19.30 -6.21 -17.88
C MET A 1 -19.27 -4.83 -17.25
N PRO A 2 -19.12 -4.71 -15.92
CA PRO A 2 -18.84 -3.40 -15.31
C PRO A 2 -17.44 -2.92 -15.71
N GLY A 3 -17.26 -1.60 -15.78
CA GLY A 3 -15.96 -0.95 -16.07
C GLY A 3 -15.78 -0.52 -17.52
N ILE A 4 -14.58 -0.01 -17.81
CA ILE A 4 -14.14 0.40 -19.15
C ILE A 4 -13.25 -0.69 -19.73
N LYS A 5 -13.48 -1.07 -21.00
CA LYS A 5 -12.68 -2.09 -21.68
C LYS A 5 -12.39 -1.71 -23.13
N GLY A 6 -11.13 -1.68 -23.47
CA GLY A 6 -10.60 -1.54 -24.81
C GLY A 6 -10.35 -2.89 -25.47
N THR A 7 -10.55 -2.95 -26.79
CA THR A 7 -10.05 -4.04 -27.63
C THR A 7 -9.28 -3.44 -28.80
N LEU A 8 -8.06 -3.93 -28.99
CA LEU A 8 -7.14 -3.53 -30.05
C LEU A 8 -6.97 -4.68 -31.04
N THR A 9 -7.03 -4.41 -32.33
CA THR A 9 -6.63 -5.34 -33.39
C THR A 9 -5.49 -4.73 -34.17
N ASN A 10 -4.35 -5.41 -34.20
CA ASN A 10 -3.15 -4.96 -34.89
C ASN A 10 -2.68 -5.99 -35.93
N HIS A 11 -2.04 -5.48 -36.98
CA HIS A 11 -1.43 -6.33 -38.00
C HIS A 11 -0.19 -7.05 -37.39
N PRO A 12 -0.11 -8.39 -37.43
CA PRO A 12 0.90 -9.15 -36.67
C PRO A 12 2.35 -8.89 -37.13
N ARG A 13 2.53 -8.53 -38.41
CA ARG A 13 3.86 -8.23 -38.99
C ARG A 13 4.34 -6.80 -38.78
N THR A 14 3.47 -5.81 -38.93
CA THR A 14 3.84 -4.39 -38.95
C THR A 14 3.58 -3.70 -37.62
N GLY A 15 2.73 -4.28 -36.77
CA GLY A 15 2.26 -3.64 -35.54
C GLY A 15 1.20 -2.55 -35.79
N GLU A 16 0.81 -2.32 -37.05
CA GLU A 16 -0.19 -1.31 -37.40
C GLU A 16 -1.52 -1.59 -36.71
N ILE A 17 -2.09 -0.55 -36.10
CA ILE A 17 -3.39 -0.62 -35.45
C ILE A 17 -4.48 -0.55 -36.53
N LEU A 18 -5.21 -1.65 -36.72
CA LEU A 18 -6.26 -1.76 -37.74
C LEU A 18 -7.63 -1.32 -37.21
N SER A 19 -7.89 -1.54 -35.92
CA SER A 19 -9.15 -1.17 -35.28
C SER A 19 -8.98 -1.07 -33.77
N CYS A 20 -9.63 -0.06 -33.18
CA CYS A 20 -9.78 0.11 -31.74
C CYS A 20 -11.27 0.20 -31.39
N ARG A 21 -11.66 -0.40 -30.26
CA ARG A 21 -13.00 -0.23 -29.68
C ARG A 21 -12.88 0.01 -28.20
N LEU A 22 -13.56 1.05 -27.72
CA LEU A 22 -13.71 1.36 -26.29
C LEU A 22 -15.14 1.07 -25.87
N ASN A 23 -15.33 0.21 -24.88
CA ASN A 23 -16.64 -0.09 -24.30
C ASN A 23 -16.71 0.51 -22.89
N VAL A 24 -17.72 1.33 -22.63
CA VAL A 24 -17.96 1.94 -21.32
C VAL A 24 -19.20 1.27 -20.71
N GLY A 25 -18.99 0.42 -19.70
CA GLY A 25 -20.07 -0.23 -18.96
C GLY A 25 -20.73 0.71 -17.95
N HIS A 26 -21.96 0.41 -17.55
CA HIS A 26 -22.66 1.14 -16.49
C HIS A 26 -22.35 0.53 -15.10
N GLY A 27 -22.64 1.28 -14.04
CA GLY A 27 -22.68 0.78 -12.65
C GLY A 27 -21.36 0.71 -11.89
N PHE A 28 -20.20 0.83 -12.56
CA PHE A 28 -18.90 0.75 -11.87
C PHE A 28 -18.49 2.03 -11.13
N LEU A 29 -19.04 3.18 -11.55
CA LEU A 29 -18.66 4.48 -10.98
C LEU A 29 -19.04 4.62 -9.50
N GLN A 30 -20.09 3.94 -9.03
CA GLN A 30 -20.46 3.97 -7.62
C GLN A 30 -19.34 3.40 -6.73
N GLU A 31 -18.70 2.31 -7.17
CA GLU A 31 -17.57 1.73 -6.44
C GLU A 31 -16.37 2.69 -6.43
N ARG A 32 -16.08 3.33 -7.57
CA ARG A 32 -15.01 4.34 -7.67
C ARG A 32 -15.26 5.58 -6.81
N MET A 33 -16.51 6.03 -6.71
CA MET A 33 -16.89 7.15 -5.85
C MET A 33 -16.68 6.80 -4.37
N ASP A 34 -16.96 5.57 -3.95
CA ASP A 34 -16.67 5.11 -2.59
C ASP A 34 -15.16 5.08 -2.32
N ASP A 35 -14.38 4.51 -3.24
CA ASP A 35 -12.93 4.42 -3.10
C ASP A 35 -12.30 5.83 -3.05
N TYR A 36 -12.81 6.76 -3.86
CA TYR A 36 -12.38 8.15 -3.87
C TYR A 36 -12.78 8.89 -2.59
N LEU A 37 -13.99 8.68 -2.08
CA LEU A 37 -14.43 9.23 -0.79
C LEU A 37 -13.52 8.76 0.35
N LEU A 38 -13.19 7.47 0.39
CA LEU A 38 -12.35 6.93 1.45
C LEU A 38 -10.90 7.39 1.34
N SER A 39 -10.36 7.50 0.13
CA SER A 39 -8.97 7.91 -0.08
C SER A 39 -8.78 9.43 0.02
N CYS A 40 -9.66 10.22 -0.62
CA CYS A 40 -9.51 11.65 -0.80
C CYS A 40 -10.54 12.48 -0.03
N GLY A 41 -11.39 11.87 0.81
CA GLY A 41 -12.45 12.60 1.51
C GLY A 41 -11.91 13.70 2.44
N ALA A 42 -10.76 13.49 3.07
CA ALA A 42 -10.10 14.50 3.91
C ALA A 42 -9.68 15.73 3.10
N THR A 43 -9.19 15.53 1.87
CA THR A 43 -8.62 16.60 1.04
C THR A 43 -9.64 17.22 0.08
N ASP A 44 -10.62 16.46 -0.42
CA ASP A 44 -11.68 16.93 -1.31
C ASP A 44 -13.05 16.97 -0.62
N ARG A 45 -13.39 18.14 -0.07
CA ARG A 45 -14.68 18.38 0.57
C ARG A 45 -15.89 18.19 -0.35
N ARG A 46 -15.73 18.15 -1.68
CA ARG A 46 -16.86 17.95 -2.62
C ARG A 46 -17.52 16.59 -2.40
N VAL A 47 -16.75 15.54 -2.08
CA VAL A 47 -17.30 14.20 -1.82
C VAL A 47 -17.83 14.01 -0.40
N LEU A 48 -17.33 14.78 0.56
CA LEU A 48 -17.95 14.87 1.88
C LEU A 48 -19.30 15.59 1.83
N ALA A 49 -19.38 16.65 1.01
CA ALA A 49 -20.61 17.38 0.80
C ALA A 49 -21.61 16.55 -0.01
N ASP A 50 -21.18 15.91 -1.09
CA ASP A 50 -22.02 15.06 -1.92
C ASP A 50 -21.24 13.82 -2.38
N ARG A 51 -21.51 12.69 -1.73
CA ARG A 51 -20.91 11.38 -2.05
C ARG A 51 -21.07 11.00 -3.52
N PHE A 52 -22.07 11.55 -4.22
CA PHE A 52 -22.34 11.26 -5.63
C PHE A 52 -22.17 12.51 -6.52
N SER A 53 -21.26 13.40 -6.13
CA SER A 53 -20.93 14.61 -6.90
C SER A 53 -20.62 14.27 -8.36
N LYS A 54 -21.46 14.80 -9.27
CA LYS A 54 -21.31 14.59 -10.73
C LYS A 54 -20.03 15.16 -11.31
N VAL A 55 -19.46 16.18 -10.65
CA VAL A 55 -18.17 16.75 -11.05
C VAL A 55 -17.04 15.75 -10.80
N VAL A 56 -17.03 15.14 -9.61
CA VAL A 56 -16.04 14.11 -9.24
C VAL A 56 -16.23 12.86 -10.06
N GLU A 57 -17.47 12.40 -10.25
CA GLU A 57 -17.79 11.24 -11.10
C GLU A 57 -17.26 11.42 -12.53
N LYS A 58 -17.38 12.63 -13.09
CA LYS A 58 -16.80 12.97 -14.40
C LYS A 58 -15.27 12.91 -14.39
N GLU A 59 -14.62 13.46 -13.37
CA GLU A 59 -13.15 13.42 -13.23
C GLU A 59 -12.66 11.96 -13.16
N LEU A 60 -13.29 11.11 -12.34
CA LEU A 60 -12.95 9.69 -12.23
C LEU A 60 -13.15 8.94 -13.56
N LEU A 61 -14.26 9.20 -14.25
CA LEU A 61 -14.52 8.61 -15.57
C LEU A 61 -13.45 9.03 -16.59
N GLN A 62 -13.02 10.30 -16.57
CA GLN A 62 -11.94 10.79 -17.41
C GLN A 62 -10.61 10.05 -17.14
N SER A 63 -10.30 9.78 -15.87
CA SER A 63 -9.11 8.97 -15.47
C SER A 63 -9.07 7.63 -16.17
N GLU A 64 -10.15 6.88 -16.04
CA GLU A 64 -10.28 5.50 -16.52
C GLU A 64 -10.25 5.47 -18.06
N ILE A 65 -10.93 6.43 -18.71
CA ILE A 65 -10.91 6.55 -20.18
C ILE A 65 -9.51 6.89 -20.68
N ILE A 66 -8.80 7.83 -20.06
CA ILE A 66 -7.46 8.26 -20.51
C ILE A 66 -6.50 7.08 -20.50
N ARG A 67 -6.48 6.29 -19.41
CA ARG A 67 -5.65 5.09 -19.30
C ARG A 67 -6.00 4.07 -20.39
N GLU A 68 -7.29 3.80 -20.59
CA GLU A 68 -7.72 2.82 -21.59
C GLU A 68 -7.42 3.27 -23.03
N VAL A 69 -7.56 4.56 -23.32
CA VAL A 69 -7.12 5.15 -24.60
C VAL A 69 -5.61 4.97 -24.78
N GLY A 70 -4.80 5.10 -23.73
CA GLY A 70 -3.37 4.78 -23.78
C GLY A 70 -3.11 3.35 -24.23
N PHE A 71 -3.81 2.34 -23.67
CA PHE A 71 -3.71 0.95 -24.15
C PHE A 71 -4.15 0.79 -25.60
N LEU A 72 -5.22 1.46 -26.01
CA LEU A 72 -5.70 1.45 -27.40
C LEU A 72 -4.72 2.13 -28.37
N LEU A 73 -3.85 3.01 -27.88
CA LEU A 73 -2.72 3.57 -28.63
C LEU A 73 -1.47 2.69 -28.56
N GLY A 74 -1.56 1.47 -28.01
CA GLY A 74 -0.44 0.53 -27.94
C GLY A 74 0.57 0.82 -26.83
N LEU A 75 0.24 1.70 -25.88
CA LEU A 75 1.08 1.93 -24.70
C LEU A 75 0.96 0.75 -23.72
N GLY A 76 2.08 0.35 -23.10
CA GLY A 76 2.12 -0.66 -22.05
C GLY A 76 1.88 -0.07 -20.66
N GLU A 77 1.61 -0.93 -19.67
CA GLU A 77 1.57 -0.50 -18.25
C GLU A 77 2.93 0.09 -17.84
N ASN A 78 2.91 1.23 -17.15
CA ASN A 78 4.09 1.85 -16.55
C ASN A 78 3.85 2.11 -15.06
N LEU A 79 4.09 1.10 -14.23
CA LEU A 79 3.86 1.19 -12.77
C LEU A 79 4.86 2.11 -12.05
N SER A 80 5.91 2.57 -12.73
CA SER A 80 6.92 3.44 -12.15
C SER A 80 6.61 4.93 -12.35
N GLY A 81 5.47 5.26 -12.98
CA GLY A 81 5.07 6.65 -13.21
C GLY A 81 4.91 7.47 -11.93
N SER A 82 4.39 6.87 -10.87
CA SER A 82 4.23 7.45 -9.53
C SER A 82 5.58 7.69 -8.84
N SER A 83 6.57 6.81 -9.05
CA SER A 83 7.91 6.94 -8.46
C SER A 83 8.74 8.09 -9.02
N ALA A 84 8.26 8.73 -10.10
CA ALA A 84 8.88 9.90 -10.71
C ALA A 84 8.96 11.11 -9.78
N TYR A 85 8.00 11.23 -8.86
CA TYR A 85 7.78 12.45 -8.10
C TYR A 85 7.91 12.18 -6.59
N PRO A 86 8.72 12.96 -5.86
CA PRO A 86 8.81 12.84 -4.41
C PRO A 86 7.51 13.30 -3.75
N LEU A 87 7.28 12.90 -2.51
CA LEU A 87 6.05 13.20 -1.77
C LEU A 87 5.73 14.70 -1.70
N ASP A 88 6.74 15.56 -1.54
CA ASP A 88 6.57 17.02 -1.49
C ASP A 88 6.05 17.61 -2.81
N TRP A 89 6.34 16.96 -3.95
CA TRP A 89 5.77 17.35 -5.24
C TRP A 89 4.26 17.17 -5.25
N LEU A 90 3.76 16.09 -4.65
CA LEU A 90 2.34 15.75 -4.65
C LEU A 90 1.51 16.69 -3.76
N LYS A 91 2.16 17.33 -2.77
CA LYS A 91 1.55 18.35 -1.90
C LYS A 91 1.52 19.74 -2.55
N ASP A 92 2.41 20.01 -3.50
CA ASP A 92 2.52 21.32 -4.14
C ASP A 92 1.41 21.55 -5.17
N LEU A 93 0.45 22.41 -4.81
CA LEU A 93 -0.70 22.74 -5.64
C LEU A 93 -0.33 23.20 -7.05
N HIS A 94 0.70 24.04 -7.18
CA HIS A 94 1.10 24.61 -8.47
C HIS A 94 1.74 23.53 -9.35
N LYS A 95 2.63 22.71 -8.78
CA LYS A 95 3.28 21.64 -9.52
C LYS A 95 2.31 20.58 -9.98
N VAL A 96 1.41 20.14 -9.10
CA VAL A 96 0.40 19.13 -9.45
C VAL A 96 -0.57 19.65 -10.51
N GLN A 97 -0.98 20.92 -10.45
CA GLN A 97 -1.85 21.49 -11.50
C GLN A 97 -1.15 21.62 -12.86
N GLN A 98 0.14 21.96 -12.85
CA GLN A 98 0.93 22.16 -14.06
C GLN A 98 1.37 20.85 -14.71
N TYR A 99 1.83 19.89 -13.92
CA TYR A 99 2.51 18.68 -14.39
C TYR A 99 1.78 17.37 -14.06
N GLY A 100 0.77 17.40 -13.19
CA GLY A 100 0.16 16.20 -12.64
C GLY A 100 0.96 15.59 -11.50
N PHE A 101 0.56 14.38 -11.09
CA PHE A 101 1.15 13.63 -9.95
C PHE A 101 1.71 12.26 -10.35
N THR A 102 1.79 11.98 -11.67
CA THR A 102 2.40 10.79 -12.25
C THR A 102 3.11 11.17 -13.54
N ALA A 103 4.25 10.53 -13.84
CA ALA A 103 4.91 10.70 -15.13
C ALA A 103 4.23 9.91 -16.27
N SER A 104 3.29 9.00 -15.95
CA SER A 104 2.52 8.24 -16.93
C SER A 104 1.10 7.93 -16.44
N VAL A 105 0.11 8.18 -17.30
CA VAL A 105 -1.29 7.74 -17.08
C VAL A 105 -1.44 6.21 -17.20
N MET A 106 -0.40 5.52 -17.68
CA MET A 106 -0.32 4.07 -17.73
C MET A 106 0.07 3.44 -16.38
N ASP A 107 0.23 4.24 -15.32
CA ASP A 107 0.39 3.78 -13.94
C ASP A 107 -0.94 3.49 -13.23
N VAL A 108 -1.03 2.41 -12.47
CA VAL A 108 -2.22 2.02 -11.69
C VAL A 108 -2.22 2.81 -10.39
N LEU A 109 -2.70 4.05 -10.47
CA LEU A 109 -2.69 4.98 -9.35
C LEU A 109 -3.94 4.80 -8.47
N PRO A 110 -3.81 4.87 -7.13
CA PRO A 110 -4.95 4.78 -6.23
C PRO A 110 -5.83 6.02 -6.37
N TYR A 111 -5.31 7.20 -6.02
CA TYR A 111 -5.72 8.59 -6.28
C TYR A 111 -4.61 9.47 -5.68
N ASN A 112 -4.52 10.78 -5.97
CA ASN A 112 -3.59 11.64 -5.22
C ASN A 112 -4.19 12.04 -3.86
N TYR A 113 -4.29 11.09 -2.95
CA TYR A 113 -4.87 11.30 -1.62
C TYR A 113 -4.00 12.18 -0.69
N VAL A 114 -2.79 12.57 -1.13
CA VAL A 114 -1.89 13.50 -0.42
C VAL A 114 -2.10 14.95 -0.87
N TYR A 115 -2.79 15.17 -1.99
CA TYR A 115 -3.04 16.50 -2.54
C TYR A 115 -4.23 17.19 -1.88
N GLU A 116 -3.98 18.37 -1.30
CA GLU A 116 -4.98 19.19 -0.60
C GLU A 116 -5.82 20.09 -1.52
N GLY A 117 -5.56 20.06 -2.83
CA GLY A 117 -6.35 20.80 -3.79
C GLY A 117 -7.65 20.08 -4.15
N LYS A 118 -8.51 20.76 -4.93
CA LYS A 118 -9.78 20.17 -5.38
C LYS A 118 -9.57 19.25 -6.58
N GLY A 119 -10.15 18.06 -6.50
CA GLY A 119 -10.31 17.12 -7.60
C GLY A 119 -9.11 16.29 -7.96
N MET A 120 -9.24 15.62 -9.09
CA MET A 120 -8.24 14.70 -9.60
C MET A 120 -7.47 15.35 -10.76
N PRO A 121 -6.35 16.06 -10.49
CA PRO A 121 -5.55 16.75 -11.49
C PRO A 121 -4.70 15.78 -12.31
N LEU A 122 -5.34 14.76 -12.91
CA LEU A 122 -4.65 13.85 -13.81
C LEU A 122 -4.28 14.60 -15.10
N LYS A 123 -3.01 14.52 -15.47
CA LYS A 123 -2.45 15.06 -16.70
C LYS A 123 -1.76 13.94 -17.45
N ILE A 124 -1.69 14.06 -18.78
CA ILE A 124 -0.83 13.21 -19.60
C ILE A 124 0.61 13.50 -19.19
N GLY A 125 1.34 12.47 -18.78
CA GLY A 125 2.67 12.61 -18.21
C GLY A 125 3.78 12.70 -19.26
N GLU A 126 4.97 13.15 -18.85
CA GLU A 126 6.13 13.28 -19.74
C GLU A 126 6.48 11.95 -20.44
N ASP A 127 6.31 10.83 -19.76
CA ASP A 127 6.58 9.50 -20.33
C ASP A 127 5.56 9.10 -21.39
N ASP A 128 4.29 9.47 -21.21
CA ASP A 128 3.24 9.21 -22.19
C ASP A 128 3.52 9.96 -23.49
N TYR A 129 3.89 11.26 -23.38
CA TYR A 129 4.29 12.06 -24.54
C TYR A 129 5.51 11.46 -25.24
N ARG A 130 6.52 11.03 -24.48
CA ARG A 130 7.70 10.34 -25.01
C ARG A 130 7.29 9.06 -25.75
N ALA A 131 6.44 8.23 -25.14
CA ALA A 131 6.05 6.94 -25.69
C ALA A 131 5.23 7.10 -26.97
N ILE A 132 4.29 8.06 -27.00
CA ILE A 132 3.53 8.41 -28.21
C ILE A 132 4.46 8.94 -29.29
N TYR A 133 5.37 9.87 -28.96
CA TYR A 133 6.32 10.36 -29.95
C TYR A 133 7.19 9.22 -30.51
N PHE A 134 7.70 8.34 -29.65
CA PHE A 134 8.49 7.19 -30.08
C PHE A 134 7.73 6.23 -30.98
N GLY A 135 6.47 5.95 -30.66
CA GLY A 135 5.63 4.98 -31.40
C GLY A 135 5.04 5.52 -32.70
N TYR A 136 4.82 6.83 -32.80
CA TYR A 136 4.00 7.43 -33.88
C TYR A 136 4.73 8.49 -34.71
N ALA A 137 5.83 9.07 -34.23
CA ALA A 137 6.54 10.08 -35.01
C ALA A 137 7.21 9.44 -36.24
N PRO A 138 7.12 10.07 -37.43
CA PRO A 138 7.84 9.60 -38.61
C PRO A 138 9.35 9.51 -38.35
N VAL A 139 9.91 8.31 -38.49
CA VAL A 139 11.33 8.05 -38.22
C VAL A 139 12.18 8.35 -39.46
N LYS A 140 13.20 9.18 -39.28
CA LYS A 140 14.18 9.47 -40.33
C LYS A 140 15.10 8.27 -40.56
N GLY A 141 15.35 7.93 -41.82
CA GLY A 141 16.28 6.87 -42.23
C GLY A 141 15.82 6.19 -43.50
N LYS A 142 16.77 5.76 -44.34
CA LYS A 142 16.48 5.11 -45.62
C LYS A 142 16.07 3.64 -45.46
N ASN A 143 16.44 3.03 -44.34
CA ASN A 143 16.18 1.64 -44.01
C ASN A 143 16.01 1.45 -42.49
N CYS A 144 15.62 0.23 -42.08
CA CYS A 144 15.34 -0.09 -40.69
C CYS A 144 16.55 0.04 -39.75
N TYR A 145 17.78 -0.13 -40.24
CA TYR A 145 18.99 0.00 -39.42
C TYR A 145 19.28 1.47 -39.09
N GLU A 146 19.15 2.36 -40.07
CA GLU A 146 19.29 3.81 -39.88
C GLU A 146 18.20 4.36 -38.95
N GLN A 147 16.95 3.93 -39.16
CA GLN A 147 15.82 4.30 -38.30
C GLN A 147 16.04 3.85 -36.85
N ARG A 148 16.53 2.63 -36.64
CA ARG A 148 16.84 2.10 -35.30
C ARG A 148 17.95 2.90 -34.60
N GLU A 149 18.99 3.27 -35.34
CA GLU A 149 20.10 4.06 -34.79
C GLU A 149 19.68 5.49 -34.46
N TYR A 150 18.84 6.12 -35.30
CA TYR A 150 18.23 7.42 -35.00
C TYR A 150 17.42 7.37 -33.71
N LEU A 151 16.54 6.37 -33.56
CA LEU A 151 15.73 6.19 -32.35
C LEU A 151 16.59 5.94 -31.12
N ARG A 152 17.67 5.16 -31.23
CA ARG A 152 18.62 4.95 -30.13
C ARG A 152 19.25 6.26 -29.66
N ARG A 153 19.79 7.06 -30.59
CA ARG A 153 20.38 8.37 -30.27
C ARG A 153 19.36 9.35 -29.70
N TRP A 154 18.12 9.31 -30.19
CA TRP A 154 17.04 10.11 -29.64
C TRP A 154 16.76 9.74 -28.18
N ILE A 155 16.66 8.45 -27.86
CA ILE A 155 16.53 7.97 -26.46
C ILE A 155 17.73 8.42 -25.62
N GLU A 156 18.94 8.33 -26.18
CA GLU A 156 20.17 8.75 -25.49
C GLU A 156 20.23 10.26 -25.21
N GLY A 157 19.57 11.07 -26.04
CA GLY A 157 19.49 12.53 -25.86
C GLY A 157 18.37 12.99 -24.92
N LEU A 158 17.52 12.08 -24.41
CA LEU A 158 16.47 12.44 -23.46
C LEU A 158 17.05 12.79 -22.09
N PRO A 159 16.41 13.70 -21.32
CA PRO A 159 16.78 13.95 -19.93
C PRO A 159 16.78 12.66 -19.11
N ASP A 160 17.72 12.53 -18.17
CA ASP A 160 17.85 11.31 -17.35
C ASP A 160 16.56 10.96 -16.61
N ARG A 161 15.83 11.95 -16.07
CA ARG A 161 14.53 11.73 -15.43
C ARG A 161 13.54 10.98 -16.32
N ILE A 162 13.58 11.24 -17.63
CA ILE A 162 12.71 10.63 -18.63
C ILE A 162 13.24 9.24 -19.03
N ARG A 163 14.57 9.06 -19.09
CA ARG A 163 15.21 7.77 -19.39
C ARG A 163 15.10 6.76 -18.24
N LEU A 164 14.92 7.26 -17.02
CA LEU A 164 14.75 6.46 -15.80
C LEU A 164 13.34 5.89 -15.65
N PHE A 165 12.36 6.31 -16.46
CA PHE A 165 11.06 5.64 -16.63
C PHE A 165 11.24 4.32 -17.38
N ARG A 166 11.90 3.36 -16.73
CA ARG A 166 12.07 2.00 -17.25
C ARG A 166 10.79 1.20 -17.01
N PRO A 167 10.48 0.23 -17.89
CA PRO A 167 9.42 -0.74 -17.62
C PRO A 167 9.60 -1.34 -16.23
N SER A 168 8.56 -1.21 -15.41
CA SER A 168 8.44 -1.61 -14.01
C SER A 168 9.43 -2.71 -13.60
N ASP A 169 10.53 -2.32 -12.95
CA ASP A 169 11.19 -3.26 -12.06
C ASP A 169 10.18 -3.51 -10.94
N LYS A 170 9.53 -4.69 -10.98
CA LYS A 170 8.50 -5.08 -10.01
C LYS A 170 9.02 -5.10 -8.57
N ARG A 171 10.34 -5.05 -8.39
CA ARG A 171 10.97 -4.87 -7.09
C ARG A 171 10.74 -3.46 -6.55
N ILE A 172 10.64 -2.45 -7.43
CA ILE A 172 10.68 -1.02 -7.11
C ILE A 172 9.29 -0.37 -7.09
N SER A 173 8.39 -0.79 -7.99
CA SER A 173 7.06 -0.21 -8.13
C SER A 173 5.97 -1.28 -8.21
N LYS A 174 4.86 -1.03 -7.51
CA LYS A 174 3.68 -1.90 -7.42
C LYS A 174 2.42 -1.16 -7.85
N LYS A 175 1.38 -1.93 -8.17
CA LYS A 175 0.05 -1.36 -8.47
C LYS A 175 -0.48 -0.70 -7.18
N GLY A 176 -0.97 0.52 -7.27
CA GLY A 176 -1.45 1.29 -6.12
C GLY A 176 -0.39 2.14 -5.43
N ASP A 177 0.87 2.12 -5.88
CA ASP A 177 1.89 3.02 -5.33
C ASP A 177 1.57 4.49 -5.63
N LEU A 178 1.97 5.35 -4.71
CA LEU A 178 1.88 6.80 -4.86
C LEU A 178 3.21 7.44 -4.42
N SER A 179 3.77 8.28 -5.28
CA SER A 179 5.07 8.95 -5.13
C SER A 179 6.30 8.01 -5.15
N ALA A 180 7.49 8.63 -5.11
CA ALA A 180 8.77 7.95 -4.89
C ALA A 180 8.88 7.30 -3.50
N ASP A 181 8.02 7.68 -2.56
CA ASP A 181 7.95 7.14 -1.20
C ASP A 181 6.55 6.59 -0.88
N PRO A 182 6.23 5.36 -1.34
CA PRO A 182 4.90 4.77 -1.14
C PRO A 182 4.55 4.57 0.33
N SER A 183 5.51 4.21 1.18
CA SER A 183 5.29 4.03 2.62
C SER A 183 4.90 5.33 3.31
N GLY A 184 5.61 6.43 3.02
CA GLY A 184 5.29 7.75 3.54
C GLY A 184 3.96 8.29 3.00
N ALA A 185 3.62 8.00 1.75
CA ALA A 185 2.29 8.31 1.22
C ALA A 185 1.21 7.54 2.00
N CYS A 186 1.35 6.22 2.18
CA CYS A 186 0.39 5.41 2.93
C CYS A 186 0.19 5.88 4.37
N ALA A 187 1.25 6.35 5.06
CA ALA A 187 1.13 6.96 6.39
C ALA A 187 0.19 8.17 6.39
N ILE A 188 0.30 9.07 5.39
CA ILE A 188 -0.64 10.19 5.21
C ILE A 188 -2.05 9.68 4.86
N GLY A 189 -2.13 8.66 4.00
CA GLY A 189 -3.39 8.03 3.63
C GLY A 189 -4.15 7.46 4.84
N VAL A 190 -3.43 6.88 5.80
CA VAL A 190 -3.99 6.45 7.09
C VAL A 190 -4.59 7.64 7.83
N GLU A 191 -3.83 8.71 8.05
CA GLU A 191 -4.30 9.90 8.78
C GLU A 191 -5.58 10.48 8.14
N HIS A 192 -5.58 10.66 6.83
CA HIS A 192 -6.74 11.15 6.08
C HIS A 192 -7.95 10.20 6.18
N LEU A 193 -7.73 8.89 6.11
CA LEU A 193 -8.81 7.91 6.24
C LEU A 193 -9.43 7.94 7.64
N LEU A 194 -8.64 8.15 8.70
CA LEU A 194 -9.15 8.31 10.07
C LEU A 194 -10.06 9.54 10.20
N GLU A 195 -9.73 10.65 9.52
CA GLU A 195 -10.60 11.82 9.45
C GLU A 195 -11.93 11.54 8.73
N VAL A 196 -11.90 10.76 7.64
CA VAL A 196 -13.11 10.35 6.91
C VAL A 196 -13.97 9.41 7.76
N LEU A 197 -13.36 8.47 8.49
CA LEU A 197 -14.06 7.54 9.37
C LEU A 197 -14.90 8.26 10.44
N LYS A 198 -14.38 9.34 11.03
CA LYS A 198 -15.07 10.16 12.05
C LYS A 198 -16.37 10.82 11.56
N GLN A 199 -16.59 10.91 10.26
CA GLN A 199 -17.75 11.56 9.64
C GLN A 199 -18.51 10.66 8.67
N LEU A 200 -18.16 9.37 8.59
CA LEU A 200 -18.65 8.45 7.57
C LEU A 200 -20.18 8.29 7.61
N ASP A 201 -20.76 8.22 8.80
CA ASP A 201 -22.22 8.14 9.01
C ASP A 201 -22.95 9.37 8.45
N LYS A 202 -22.40 10.56 8.67
CA LYS A 202 -22.97 11.84 8.20
C LYS A 202 -22.95 11.92 6.67
N VAL A 203 -21.87 11.44 6.05
CA VAL A 203 -21.72 11.42 4.59
C VAL A 203 -22.69 10.40 3.97
N VAL A 204 -22.84 9.22 4.58
CA VAL A 204 -23.70 8.15 4.05
C VAL A 204 -25.19 8.46 4.25
N TYR A 205 -25.60 9.04 5.38
CA TYR A 205 -27.01 9.24 5.75
C TYR A 205 -27.57 10.65 5.54
N LYS A 206 -26.93 11.45 4.69
CA LYS A 206 -27.26 12.88 4.49
C LYS A 206 -28.75 13.19 4.28
N ASN A 207 -29.52 12.28 3.67
CA ASN A 207 -30.94 12.49 3.34
C ASN A 207 -31.95 11.82 4.28
N LYS A 208 -31.54 11.28 5.44
CA LYS A 208 -32.42 10.61 6.43
C LYS A 208 -33.28 9.45 5.92
N GLU A 209 -33.16 9.04 4.66
CA GLU A 209 -33.61 7.72 4.19
C GLU A 209 -32.68 6.68 4.79
N ARG A 210 -33.03 6.27 6.02
CA ARG A 210 -32.29 5.25 6.74
C ARG A 210 -32.49 3.93 6.02
N ASP A 211 -31.43 3.45 5.41
CA ASP A 211 -31.30 2.00 5.27
C ASP A 211 -31.05 1.39 6.65
N ARG A 212 -31.18 0.07 6.78
CA ARG A 212 -31.03 -0.62 8.07
C ARG A 212 -29.56 -0.71 8.54
N GLY A 213 -28.68 0.20 8.15
CA GLY A 213 -27.25 0.13 8.43
C GLY A 213 -26.40 -0.42 7.28
N SER A 214 -27.01 -1.01 6.25
CA SER A 214 -26.32 -1.84 5.26
C SER A 214 -25.29 -1.08 4.41
N ALA A 215 -25.59 0.15 4.00
CA ALA A 215 -24.75 0.99 3.17
C ALA A 215 -23.59 1.54 3.97
N LEU A 216 -23.83 1.93 5.24
CA LEU A 216 -22.79 2.36 6.16
C LEU A 216 -21.86 1.18 6.50
N ALA A 217 -22.43 0.01 6.82
CA ALA A 217 -21.67 -1.21 7.05
C ALA A 217 -20.80 -1.60 5.83
N ALA A 218 -21.35 -1.49 4.61
CA ALA A 218 -20.62 -1.80 3.39
C ALA A 218 -19.43 -0.86 3.15
N ILE A 219 -19.62 0.46 3.27
CA ILE A 219 -18.51 1.41 3.08
C ILE A 219 -17.52 1.38 4.25
N TYR A 220 -17.98 1.13 5.48
CA TYR A 220 -17.11 0.90 6.63
C TYR A 220 -16.20 -0.32 6.42
N ARG A 221 -16.75 -1.44 5.92
CA ARG A 221 -15.92 -2.60 5.54
C ARG A 221 -14.85 -2.25 4.50
N LYS A 222 -15.18 -1.40 3.53
CA LYS A 222 -14.19 -0.89 2.56
C LYS A 222 -13.13 -0.02 3.25
N ALA A 223 -13.53 0.85 4.18
CA ALA A 223 -12.63 1.71 4.93
C ALA A 223 -11.62 0.90 5.76
N ILE A 224 -12.08 -0.08 6.53
CA ILE A 224 -11.18 -0.93 7.33
C ILE A 224 -10.25 -1.77 6.45
N ARG A 225 -10.71 -2.21 5.28
CA ARG A 225 -9.84 -2.88 4.30
C ARG A 225 -8.80 -1.94 3.69
N LEU A 226 -9.18 -0.71 3.35
CA LEU A 226 -8.25 0.30 2.85
C LEU A 226 -7.19 0.63 3.91
N TYR A 227 -7.61 0.78 5.17
CA TYR A 227 -6.71 0.94 6.32
C TYR A 227 -5.70 -0.21 6.41
N ALA A 228 -6.18 -1.45 6.33
CA ALA A 228 -5.30 -2.62 6.33
C ALA A 228 -4.38 -2.68 5.11
N THR A 229 -4.83 -2.22 3.94
CA THR A 229 -3.98 -2.09 2.74
C THR A 229 -2.84 -1.11 2.98
N TYR A 230 -3.12 0.09 3.52
CA TYR A 230 -2.06 1.05 3.85
C TYR A 230 -1.05 0.47 4.85
N LEU A 231 -1.50 -0.23 5.89
CA LEU A 231 -0.60 -0.89 6.84
C LEU A 231 0.28 -1.95 6.16
N LYS A 232 -0.29 -2.76 5.25
CA LYS A 232 0.46 -3.78 4.50
C LYS A 232 1.48 -3.13 3.56
N ASP A 233 1.15 -2.01 2.93
CA ASP A 233 2.05 -1.31 2.03
C ASP A 233 3.20 -0.62 2.80
N ILE A 234 2.92 -0.08 4.00
CA ILE A 234 3.96 0.38 4.95
C ILE A 234 4.86 -0.80 5.33
N ALA A 235 4.28 -1.93 5.77
CA ALA A 235 5.05 -3.13 6.11
C ALA A 235 5.88 -3.66 4.92
N GLY A 236 5.39 -3.48 3.69
CA GLY A 236 6.08 -3.85 2.46
C GLY A 236 7.37 -3.10 2.18
N ALA A 237 7.68 -2.04 2.92
CA ALA A 237 8.99 -1.39 2.91
C ALA A 237 10.06 -2.21 3.65
N VAL A 238 9.66 -2.98 4.67
CA VAL A 238 10.58 -3.79 5.49
C VAL A 238 11.10 -4.99 4.68
N GLY A 239 12.43 -5.16 4.65
CA GLY A 239 13.07 -6.19 3.81
C GLY A 239 13.01 -5.88 2.31
N SER A 240 12.67 -4.65 1.93
CA SER A 240 12.76 -4.18 0.54
C SER A 240 14.15 -3.59 0.22
N PHE A 241 14.36 -3.16 -1.02
CA PHE A 241 15.61 -2.50 -1.48
C PHE A 241 15.70 -1.01 -1.05
N ARG A 242 14.78 -0.54 -0.19
CA ARG A 242 14.72 0.86 0.26
C ARG A 242 15.83 1.18 1.29
N PRO A 243 16.26 2.44 1.42
CA PRO A 243 17.25 2.84 2.43
C PRO A 243 16.82 2.46 3.86
N ALA A 244 17.77 2.23 4.75
CA ALA A 244 17.49 1.83 6.13
C ALA A 244 16.58 2.83 6.87
N GLU A 245 16.78 4.13 6.64
CA GLU A 245 15.91 5.19 7.19
C GLU A 245 14.42 4.97 6.85
N VAL A 246 14.11 4.56 5.62
CA VAL A 246 12.74 4.30 5.17
C VAL A 246 12.17 3.06 5.87
N GLN A 247 13.00 2.04 6.13
CA GLN A 247 12.58 0.80 6.79
C GLN A 247 12.35 0.99 8.30
N HIS A 248 13.23 1.74 8.98
CA HIS A 248 13.01 2.17 10.36
C HIS A 248 11.72 2.98 10.49
N ARG A 249 11.54 3.98 9.62
CA ARG A 249 10.32 4.80 9.62
C ARG A 249 9.07 3.95 9.38
N ALA A 250 9.12 2.96 8.49
CA ALA A 250 8.00 2.05 8.27
C ALA A 250 7.62 1.27 9.54
N MET A 251 8.61 0.80 10.32
CA MET A 251 8.33 0.16 11.62
C MET A 251 7.74 1.16 12.62
N THR A 252 8.25 2.39 12.68
CA THR A 252 7.68 3.45 13.53
C THR A 252 6.25 3.82 13.11
N ASP A 253 5.94 3.87 11.81
CA ASP A 253 4.60 4.13 11.30
C ASP A 253 3.65 2.96 11.66
N LEU A 254 4.11 1.71 11.58
CA LEU A 254 3.34 0.56 12.11
C LEU A 254 3.15 0.67 13.63
N GLY A 255 4.16 1.11 14.38
CA GLY A 255 4.03 1.46 15.79
C GLY A 255 2.92 2.47 16.04
N LYS A 256 2.94 3.60 15.33
CA LYS A 256 1.99 4.70 15.46
C LYS A 256 0.56 4.33 15.07
N TYR A 257 0.37 3.57 13.99
CA TYR A 257 -0.96 3.31 13.45
C TYR A 257 -1.52 1.95 13.87
N LEU A 258 -0.70 0.91 13.97
CA LEU A 258 -1.17 -0.45 14.28
C LEU A 258 -1.00 -0.81 15.76
N PHE A 259 0.21 -0.70 16.30
CA PHE A 259 0.50 -1.25 17.63
C PHE A 259 0.11 -0.31 18.78
N HIS A 260 0.24 0.99 18.56
CA HIS A 260 -0.04 2.06 19.53
C HIS A 260 -0.85 3.21 18.90
N PRO A 261 -2.04 2.94 18.31
CA PRO A 261 -2.85 3.96 17.70
C PRO A 261 -3.23 5.06 18.70
N SER A 262 -2.82 6.30 18.43
CA SER A 262 -3.21 7.46 19.22
C SER A 262 -4.68 7.85 19.02
N GLU A 263 -5.25 7.48 17.87
CA GLU A 263 -6.65 7.72 17.52
C GLU A 263 -7.39 6.40 17.33
N GLU A 264 -8.66 6.36 17.75
CA GLU A 264 -9.47 5.16 17.56
C GLU A 264 -9.80 4.98 16.06
N VAL A 265 -9.36 3.84 15.50
CA VAL A 265 -9.68 3.43 14.12
C VAL A 265 -11.11 2.90 14.06
N GLU A 266 -12.10 3.78 14.24
CA GLU A 266 -13.50 3.37 14.36
C GLU A 266 -14.47 4.48 13.92
N CYS A 267 -15.65 4.07 13.44
CA CYS A 267 -16.80 4.96 13.29
C CYS A 267 -17.73 4.75 14.49
N ALA A 268 -17.88 5.78 15.33
CA ALA A 268 -18.67 5.70 16.56
C ALA A 268 -20.09 5.14 16.33
N TYR A 269 -20.76 5.61 15.27
CA TYR A 269 -22.10 5.13 14.92
C TYR A 269 -22.12 3.63 14.57
N VAL A 270 -21.11 3.13 13.85
CA VAL A 270 -21.01 1.71 13.49
C VAL A 270 -20.85 0.85 14.74
N LYS A 271 -19.97 1.26 15.66
CA LYS A 271 -19.69 0.58 16.92
C LYS A 271 -20.90 0.59 17.86
N GLU A 272 -21.51 1.76 18.09
CA GLU A 272 -22.66 1.93 18.99
C GLU A 272 -23.90 1.15 18.52
N ASN A 273 -24.09 1.03 17.20
CA ASN A 273 -25.22 0.31 16.61
C ASN A 273 -24.89 -1.15 16.23
N LEU A 274 -23.70 -1.64 16.56
CA LEU A 274 -23.23 -3.01 16.28
C LEU A 274 -23.39 -3.41 14.80
N LEU A 275 -23.18 -2.46 13.88
CA LEU A 275 -23.42 -2.69 12.45
C LEU A 275 -22.35 -3.60 11.84
N GLU A 276 -21.11 -3.47 12.30
CA GLU A 276 -19.96 -4.27 11.88
C GLU A 276 -18.99 -4.44 13.05
N THR A 277 -18.09 -5.43 12.93
CA THR A 277 -17.03 -5.66 13.92
C THR A 277 -15.66 -5.45 13.27
N LYS A 278 -14.95 -4.39 13.66
CA LYS A 278 -13.61 -4.04 13.14
C LYS A 278 -12.65 -5.24 13.10
N SER A 279 -12.51 -5.95 14.22
CA SER A 279 -11.58 -7.08 14.35
C SER A 279 -11.85 -8.22 13.38
N LYS A 280 -13.12 -8.49 13.03
CA LYS A 280 -13.48 -9.51 12.03
C LYS A 280 -12.97 -9.19 10.63
N ILE A 281 -12.78 -7.91 10.33
CA ILE A 281 -12.31 -7.43 9.03
C ILE A 281 -10.79 -7.24 9.08
N LEU A 282 -10.28 -6.63 10.15
CA LEU A 282 -8.89 -6.21 10.27
C LEU A 282 -7.95 -7.38 10.60
N TYR A 283 -8.28 -8.25 11.55
CA TYR A 283 -7.35 -9.28 12.04
C TYR A 283 -6.90 -10.29 10.96
N PRO A 284 -7.76 -10.74 10.02
CA PRO A 284 -7.30 -11.56 8.89
C PRO A 284 -6.23 -10.85 8.05
N GLU A 285 -6.38 -9.54 7.81
CA GLU A 285 -5.40 -8.75 7.04
C GLU A 285 -4.11 -8.53 7.83
N LEU A 286 -4.21 -8.32 9.15
CA LEU A 286 -3.04 -8.23 10.03
C LEU A 286 -2.26 -9.54 10.10
N SER A 287 -2.93 -10.70 10.03
CA SER A 287 -2.24 -11.99 9.97
C SER A 287 -1.35 -12.08 8.72
N VAL A 288 -1.86 -11.62 7.57
CA VAL A 288 -1.09 -11.54 6.31
C VAL A 288 0.10 -10.58 6.46
N LEU A 289 -0.11 -9.43 7.11
CA LEU A 289 0.95 -8.46 7.41
C LEU A 289 2.04 -9.07 8.30
N CYS A 290 1.70 -9.65 9.46
CA CYS A 290 2.66 -10.30 10.35
C CYS A 290 3.38 -11.44 9.60
N LYS A 291 2.67 -12.18 8.73
CA LYS A 291 3.26 -13.28 7.95
C LYS A 291 4.32 -12.77 6.98
N HIS A 292 4.07 -11.62 6.34
CA HIS A 292 5.04 -10.97 5.46
C HIS A 292 6.28 -10.50 6.23
N LEU A 293 6.11 -9.80 7.36
CA LEU A 293 7.24 -9.31 8.16
C LEU A 293 8.15 -10.45 8.66
N LEU A 294 7.55 -11.58 9.04
CA LEU A 294 8.26 -12.75 9.57
C LEU A 294 8.48 -13.84 8.52
N SER A 295 8.42 -13.50 7.22
CA SER A 295 8.59 -14.48 6.15
C SER A 295 10.06 -14.83 5.92
N GLY A 296 10.31 -16.02 5.38
CA GLY A 296 11.67 -16.44 5.04
C GLY A 296 12.34 -15.53 4.01
N GLU A 297 11.56 -14.97 3.08
CA GLU A 297 12.00 -14.01 2.06
C GLU A 297 12.42 -12.68 2.68
N THR A 298 11.58 -12.12 3.56
CA THR A 298 11.87 -10.84 4.25
C THR A 298 13.13 -10.96 5.08
N LEU A 299 13.25 -12.02 5.90
CA LEU A 299 14.45 -12.26 6.71
C LEU A 299 15.72 -12.47 5.87
N SER A 300 15.59 -13.17 4.74
CA SER A 300 16.72 -13.35 3.81
C SER A 300 17.15 -12.02 3.20
N ALA A 301 16.20 -11.17 2.85
CA ALA A 301 16.48 -9.84 2.29
C ALA A 301 17.14 -8.92 3.32
N LEU A 302 16.68 -8.93 4.58
CA LEU A 302 17.29 -8.18 5.69
C LEU A 302 18.74 -8.64 5.94
N ARG A 303 18.99 -9.94 5.94
CA ARG A 303 20.36 -10.47 6.11
C ARG A 303 21.28 -10.16 4.93
N PHE A 304 20.74 -10.09 3.72
CA PHE A 304 21.51 -9.62 2.57
C PHE A 304 21.88 -8.14 2.71
N GLN A 305 20.97 -7.32 3.25
CA GLN A 305 21.24 -5.90 3.54
C GLN A 305 22.26 -5.71 4.64
N ALA A 306 22.33 -6.59 5.64
CA ALA A 306 23.35 -6.55 6.69
C ALA A 306 24.81 -6.65 6.17
N LEU A 307 24.99 -7.05 4.90
CA LEU A 307 26.30 -7.06 4.23
C LEU A 307 26.70 -5.68 3.66
N GLN A 308 25.80 -4.71 3.65
CA GLN A 308 26.01 -3.34 3.17
C GLN A 308 26.31 -2.42 4.37
N GLU A 309 27.13 -1.39 4.18
CA GLU A 309 27.55 -0.47 5.27
C GLU A 309 26.38 0.27 5.94
N GLU A 310 25.31 0.58 5.19
CA GLU A 310 24.12 1.31 5.67
C GLU A 310 22.83 0.50 5.49
N GLY A 311 22.92 -0.84 5.51
CA GLY A 311 21.78 -1.73 5.34
C GLY A 311 20.96 -1.93 6.60
N TYR A 312 19.64 -2.10 6.45
CA TYR A 312 18.74 -2.45 7.56
C TYR A 312 18.77 -3.97 7.78
N SER A 313 19.35 -4.39 8.90
CA SER A 313 19.59 -5.80 9.20
C SER A 313 18.39 -6.49 9.86
N ASP A 314 18.47 -7.81 10.00
CA ASP A 314 17.51 -8.57 10.81
C ASP A 314 17.59 -8.19 12.30
N MET A 315 18.76 -7.81 12.80
CA MET A 315 18.93 -7.30 14.17
C MET A 315 18.18 -5.98 14.38
N ASP A 316 18.31 -5.04 13.44
CA ASP A 316 17.60 -3.75 13.47
C ASP A 316 16.09 -3.99 13.41
N PHE A 317 15.66 -4.89 12.54
CA PHE A 317 14.26 -5.29 12.41
C PHE A 317 13.68 -5.84 13.71
N PHE A 318 14.33 -6.80 14.37
CA PHE A 318 13.81 -7.36 15.63
C PHE A 318 13.87 -6.34 16.76
N GLN A 319 14.86 -5.45 16.78
CA GLN A 319 14.90 -4.35 17.75
C GLN A 319 13.70 -3.41 17.58
N ASP A 320 13.41 -2.98 16.36
CA ASP A 320 12.24 -2.16 16.06
C ASP A 320 10.94 -2.92 16.32
N LEU A 321 10.84 -4.20 15.94
CA LEU A 321 9.67 -5.02 16.22
C LEU A 321 9.41 -5.13 17.73
N TYR A 322 10.45 -5.31 18.54
CA TYR A 322 10.31 -5.35 20.00
C TYR A 322 9.93 -4.02 20.62
N ARG A 323 10.50 -2.93 20.12
CA ARG A 323 10.12 -1.58 20.56
C ARG A 323 8.64 -1.32 20.24
N GLU A 324 8.25 -1.54 18.99
CA GLU A 324 6.95 -1.14 18.48
C GLU A 324 5.82 -2.14 18.82
N LEU A 325 6.08 -3.45 18.95
CA LEU A 325 5.02 -4.42 19.28
C LEU A 325 4.93 -4.71 20.78
N PHE A 326 6.06 -4.71 21.50
CA PHE A 326 6.17 -5.14 22.90
C PHE A 326 6.61 -4.02 23.86
N ASN A 327 6.58 -2.77 23.44
CA ASN A 327 6.94 -1.61 24.28
C ASN A 327 8.34 -1.70 24.91
N ASP A 328 9.32 -2.22 24.15
CA ASP A 328 10.68 -2.51 24.66
C ASP A 328 10.70 -3.42 25.91
N PHE A 329 9.62 -4.17 26.13
CA PHE A 329 9.40 -4.98 27.32
C PHE A 329 9.43 -4.18 28.63
N SER A 330 8.94 -2.95 28.60
CA SER A 330 8.84 -2.11 29.78
C SER A 330 7.67 -2.55 30.68
N PRO A 331 7.91 -2.93 31.96
CA PRO A 331 6.85 -3.41 32.86
C PRO A 331 5.88 -2.31 33.31
N SER A 332 6.21 -1.04 33.07
CA SER A 332 5.42 0.14 33.47
C SER A 332 4.52 0.68 32.38
N VAL A 333 4.72 0.29 31.11
CA VAL A 333 3.91 0.78 29.99
C VAL A 333 2.61 0.00 29.93
N PRO A 334 1.43 0.64 29.99
CA PRO A 334 0.16 -0.07 29.94
C PRO A 334 -0.08 -0.69 28.57
N VAL A 335 -0.66 -1.89 28.55
CA VAL A 335 -1.00 -2.63 27.34
C VAL A 335 -2.52 -2.79 27.27
N SER A 336 -3.11 -2.39 26.15
CA SER A 336 -4.55 -2.50 25.92
C SER A 336 -4.95 -3.92 25.51
N TYR A 337 -6.24 -4.27 25.65
CA TYR A 337 -6.73 -5.57 25.14
C TYR A 337 -6.54 -5.72 23.63
N GLU A 338 -6.74 -4.65 22.86
CA GLU A 338 -6.49 -4.66 21.42
C GLU A 338 -5.01 -4.90 21.09
N GLN A 339 -4.09 -4.30 21.86
CA GLN A 339 -2.67 -4.56 21.70
C GLN A 339 -2.30 -6.00 22.06
N MET A 340 -2.87 -6.56 23.14
CA MET A 340 -2.67 -7.97 23.50
C MET A 340 -3.19 -8.93 22.41
N ASP A 341 -4.32 -8.61 21.78
CA ASP A 341 -4.84 -9.38 20.64
C ASP A 341 -3.88 -9.35 19.45
N ILE A 342 -3.33 -8.19 19.12
CA ILE A 342 -2.36 -8.04 18.02
C ILE A 342 -1.05 -8.77 18.34
N GLN A 343 -0.56 -8.66 19.57
CA GLN A 343 0.62 -9.42 20.04
C GLN A 343 0.40 -10.93 19.93
N LEU A 344 -0.78 -11.42 20.36
CA LEU A 344 -1.14 -12.84 20.24
C LEU A 344 -1.23 -13.28 18.77
N LEU A 345 -1.82 -12.44 17.91
CA LEU A 345 -1.95 -12.70 16.49
C LEU A 345 -0.57 -12.82 15.82
N CYS A 346 0.31 -11.84 16.01
CA CYS A 346 1.66 -11.89 15.43
C CYS A 346 2.48 -13.05 16.02
N LEU A 347 2.35 -13.36 17.32
CA LEU A 347 3.00 -14.54 17.92
C LEU A 347 2.50 -15.85 17.29
N GLN A 348 1.20 -15.99 17.10
CA GLN A 348 0.63 -17.17 16.45
C GLN A 348 1.15 -17.31 15.01
N THR A 349 1.16 -16.21 14.26
CA THR A 349 1.71 -16.19 12.89
C THR A 349 3.20 -16.54 12.88
N TRP A 350 3.98 -16.08 13.85
CA TRP A 350 5.39 -16.46 14.01
C TRP A 350 5.52 -17.98 14.16
N LEU A 351 4.79 -18.58 15.10
CA LEU A 351 4.84 -20.02 15.36
C LEU A 351 4.43 -20.84 14.12
N ASP A 352 3.40 -20.39 13.40
CA ASP A 352 2.92 -21.08 12.20
C ASP A 352 3.90 -20.95 11.03
N ASN A 353 4.50 -19.77 10.82
CA ASN A 353 5.58 -19.57 9.85
C ASN A 353 6.80 -20.45 10.16
N LEU A 354 7.16 -20.59 11.43
CA LEU A 354 8.29 -21.42 11.83
C LEU A 354 8.04 -22.90 11.51
N LYS A 355 6.81 -23.40 11.75
CA LYS A 355 6.42 -24.77 11.36
C LYS A 355 6.47 -24.96 9.85
N GLU A 356 5.98 -23.99 9.09
CA GLU A 356 6.00 -24.00 7.62
C GLU A 356 7.46 -24.09 7.11
N LEU A 357 8.35 -23.22 7.59
CA LEU A 357 9.77 -23.23 7.21
C LEU A 357 10.48 -24.55 7.58
N ARG A 358 10.19 -25.11 8.77
CA ARG A 358 10.72 -26.42 9.20
C ARG A 358 10.24 -27.59 8.32
N SER A 359 9.12 -27.45 7.64
CA SER A 359 8.61 -28.49 6.71
C SER A 359 9.33 -28.46 5.36
N LEU A 360 9.91 -27.32 4.97
CA LEU A 360 10.58 -27.08 3.69
C LEU A 360 12.07 -27.46 3.70
N LYS A 361 12.46 -28.47 4.49
CA LYS A 361 13.84 -28.89 4.86
C LYS A 361 14.84 -29.12 3.72
N GLU A 362 14.44 -29.09 2.46
CA GLU A 362 15.30 -29.31 1.29
C GLU A 362 15.97 -28.02 0.74
N ASN A 363 15.60 -26.84 1.25
CA ASN A 363 16.12 -25.54 0.79
C ASN A 363 16.96 -24.82 1.87
N THR A 364 18.24 -24.54 1.58
CA THR A 364 19.21 -23.90 2.50
C THR A 364 18.81 -22.52 2.99
N ILE A 365 18.08 -21.74 2.18
CA ILE A 365 17.57 -20.41 2.56
C ILE A 365 16.57 -20.52 3.72
N HIS A 366 15.60 -21.43 3.61
CA HIS A 366 14.56 -21.63 4.63
C HIS A 366 15.13 -22.15 5.95
N ASP A 367 16.16 -23.00 5.91
CA ASP A 367 16.86 -23.47 7.12
C ASP A 367 17.51 -22.31 7.89
N SER A 368 18.10 -21.35 7.18
CA SER A 368 18.74 -20.21 7.83
C SER A 368 17.74 -19.22 8.45
N SER A 369 16.63 -18.91 7.76
CA SER A 369 15.57 -18.04 8.28
C SER A 369 14.82 -18.69 9.46
N ALA A 370 14.61 -20.01 9.42
CA ALA A 370 14.01 -20.76 10.52
C ALA A 370 14.85 -20.64 11.80
N ARG A 371 16.18 -20.77 11.71
CA ARG A 371 17.09 -20.63 12.87
C ARG A 371 17.05 -19.23 13.47
N VAL A 372 16.97 -18.18 12.66
CA VAL A 372 16.84 -16.80 13.14
C VAL A 372 15.53 -16.63 13.91
N LEU A 373 14.42 -17.09 13.34
CA LEU A 373 13.12 -17.06 14.02
C LEU A 373 13.12 -17.88 15.30
N GLU A 374 13.77 -19.03 15.34
CA GLU A 374 13.92 -19.83 16.57
C GLU A 374 14.71 -19.10 17.64
N TYR A 375 15.85 -18.52 17.27
CA TYR A 375 16.71 -17.78 18.18
C TYR A 375 15.97 -16.59 18.80
N GLU A 376 15.32 -15.78 17.96
CA GLU A 376 14.56 -14.62 18.42
C GLU A 376 13.31 -15.03 19.21
N LEU A 377 12.68 -16.17 18.91
CA LEU A 377 11.56 -16.68 19.69
C LEU A 377 11.99 -17.12 21.10
N HIS A 378 13.18 -17.73 21.26
CA HIS A 378 13.74 -18.04 22.58
C HIS A 378 14.03 -16.75 23.37
N ARG A 379 14.60 -15.74 22.70
CA ARG A 379 14.88 -14.43 23.31
C ARG A 379 13.59 -13.73 23.75
N LEU A 380 12.56 -13.75 22.91
CA LEU A 380 11.23 -13.25 23.24
C LEU A 380 10.65 -13.99 24.45
N CYS A 381 10.75 -15.32 24.49
CA CYS A 381 10.25 -16.14 25.59
C CYS A 381 10.82 -15.71 26.95
N GLY A 382 12.14 -15.56 27.04
CA GLY A 382 12.79 -15.12 28.29
C GLY A 382 12.30 -13.74 28.75
N LYS A 383 12.15 -12.78 27.84
CA LYS A 383 11.62 -11.45 28.18
C LYS A 383 10.15 -11.48 28.60
N LEU A 384 9.33 -12.32 27.97
CA LEU A 384 7.93 -12.49 28.35
C LEU A 384 7.77 -13.20 29.71
N GLU A 385 8.66 -14.12 30.06
CA GLU A 385 8.68 -14.74 31.40
C GLU A 385 8.95 -13.72 32.51
N ASP A 386 9.84 -12.76 32.26
CA ASP A 386 10.11 -11.67 33.19
C ASP A 386 8.91 -10.74 33.30
N LEU A 387 8.29 -10.34 32.19
CA LEU A 387 7.09 -9.50 32.20
C LEU A 387 5.88 -10.19 32.85
N ALA A 388 5.72 -11.50 32.66
CA ALA A 388 4.66 -12.28 33.30
C ALA A 388 4.75 -12.22 34.85
N LYS A 389 5.91 -11.87 35.40
CA LYS A 389 6.11 -11.68 36.85
C LYS A 389 6.10 -10.21 37.26
N THR A 390 6.65 -9.33 36.42
CA THR A 390 7.01 -7.96 36.79
C THR A 390 6.08 -6.87 36.26
N HIS A 391 5.27 -7.16 35.23
CA HIS A 391 4.40 -6.16 34.63
C HIS A 391 3.35 -5.64 35.63
N HIS A 392 3.05 -4.34 35.63
CA HIS A 392 2.17 -3.73 36.63
C HIS A 392 0.70 -4.21 36.52
N GLN A 393 0.17 -4.40 35.30
CA GLN A 393 -1.19 -4.90 35.07
C GLN A 393 -1.28 -6.44 35.26
N PRO A 394 -2.18 -6.95 36.15
CA PRO A 394 -2.39 -8.38 36.34
C PRO A 394 -2.83 -9.12 35.07
N ASP A 395 -3.78 -8.58 34.32
CA ASP A 395 -4.30 -9.22 33.10
C ASP A 395 -3.21 -9.40 32.03
N VAL A 396 -2.29 -8.43 31.95
CA VAL A 396 -1.14 -8.49 31.03
C VAL A 396 -0.14 -9.56 31.47
N ARG A 397 0.08 -9.71 32.79
CA ARG A 397 0.91 -10.80 33.33
C ARG A 397 0.35 -12.17 32.96
N ASP A 398 -0.96 -12.34 33.11
CA ASP A 398 -1.65 -13.59 32.75
C ASP A 398 -1.56 -13.88 31.25
N MET A 399 -1.72 -12.86 30.42
CA MET A 399 -1.58 -12.95 28.97
C MET A 399 -0.15 -13.33 28.55
N TYR A 400 0.87 -12.71 29.14
CA TYR A 400 2.27 -13.06 28.86
C TYR A 400 2.64 -14.45 29.37
N GLY A 401 2.11 -14.87 30.52
CA GLY A 401 2.20 -16.26 30.96
C GLY A 401 1.54 -17.24 29.99
N PHE A 402 0.44 -16.84 29.34
CA PHE A 402 -0.17 -17.61 28.25
C PHE A 402 0.72 -17.66 27.00
N PHE A 403 1.34 -16.55 26.60
CA PHE A 403 2.28 -16.51 25.46
C PHE A 403 3.46 -17.45 25.68
N VAL A 404 4.09 -17.41 26.86
CA VAL A 404 5.19 -18.31 27.24
C VAL A 404 4.78 -19.78 27.10
N ARG A 405 3.61 -20.16 27.63
CA ARG A 405 3.10 -21.54 27.49
C ARG A 405 2.89 -21.95 26.03
N LYS A 406 2.43 -21.04 25.18
CA LYS A 406 2.30 -21.30 23.73
C LYS A 406 3.65 -21.51 23.06
N ILE A 407 4.65 -20.71 23.42
CA ILE A 407 6.01 -20.84 22.87
C ILE A 407 6.61 -22.19 23.29
N HIS A 408 6.54 -22.53 24.57
CA HIS A 408 7.01 -23.83 25.08
C HIS A 408 6.30 -25.03 24.45
N GLY A 409 5.02 -24.91 24.10
CA GLY A 409 4.30 -25.99 23.40
C GLY A 409 4.70 -26.21 21.94
N CYS A 410 5.58 -25.37 21.38
CA CYS A 410 6.03 -25.45 19.98
C CYS A 410 7.46 -26.02 19.84
N PHE A 411 8.21 -26.08 20.94
CA PHE A 411 9.50 -26.75 21.06
C PHE A 411 9.29 -28.12 21.71
#